data_AF-A0AAD0XR83-F1
#
_entry.id   AF-A0AAD0XR83-F1
#
_cell.length_a   1.000
_cell.length_b   1.000
_cell.length_c   1.000
_cell.angle_alpha   90.00
_cell.angle_beta   90.00
_cell.angle_gamma   90.00
#
_symmetry.space_group_name_H-M   'P 1'
#
loop_
_entity.id
_entity.type
_entity.pdbx_description
1 polymer ?
#
loop_
_entity_poly.entity_id
_entity_poly.type
_entity_poly.pdbx_seq_one_letter_code
_entity_poly.pdbx_strand_id
1 'polypeptide(L)'
;MDPLLRGSWFEDQEQKEAVLYNKVMKFFRGSPHFVWKTDLRGRNYRFYKDGRVEFLIDREYEEVFPDVSELDVHRSEAKILAEHGEPYSAIRLLKGVGLCYRFQFGKLVPEGYQTATEELSRLMKHMAHKKSEVDDLTDPYGCAKKNILKIESEPFRFSLEATNDWKHYFPELETPESGNEGDHIWKIRRFYQTLPTEQEKGEWEKKYESQSEKFLYYRPDRILFTIGLTYHPVAAVYTSKNYFQLWDLKRGINPRTIRETNFRRKKEDDSYVSRFDTYRKDGRKVSWILLEKYYLRENRGLLFSVAGPEKQIDRIRQIWSQLNQKLIVE
;
A
#
# COMPACT_ATOMS: atom_id res chain seq x y z
N MET A 1 81.56 -28.13 16.03
CA MET A 1 80.54 -27.30 15.36
C MET A 1 79.24 -27.51 16.11
N ASP A 2 78.66 -26.43 16.62
CA ASP A 2 77.49 -26.43 17.51
C ASP A 2 76.21 -26.83 16.74
N PRO A 3 75.37 -27.77 17.24
CA PRO A 3 74.16 -28.24 16.55
C PRO A 3 73.02 -27.20 16.49
N LEU A 4 73.15 -26.06 17.17
CA LEU A 4 72.09 -25.04 17.28
C LEU A 4 72.01 -24.06 16.09
N LEU A 5 72.87 -24.18 15.08
CA LEU A 5 72.93 -23.26 13.93
C LEU A 5 72.52 -23.89 12.58
N ARG A 6 71.85 -25.05 12.59
CA ARG A 6 71.34 -25.70 11.37
C ARG A 6 69.82 -25.82 11.39
N GLY A 7 69.18 -24.76 10.94
CA GLY A 7 67.77 -24.73 10.60
C GLY A 7 67.40 -23.29 10.25
N SER A 8 66.83 -23.08 9.06
CA SER A 8 66.32 -21.79 8.59
C SER A 8 65.21 -21.31 9.55
N TRP A 9 65.59 -20.59 10.59
CA TRP A 9 64.66 -20.02 11.58
C TRP A 9 63.60 -19.12 10.92
N PHE A 10 63.92 -18.58 9.74
CA PHE A 10 63.06 -17.72 8.93
C PHE A 10 61.96 -18.49 8.15
N GLU A 11 62.23 -19.67 7.58
CA GLU A 11 61.18 -20.40 6.84
C GLU A 11 60.11 -20.96 7.77
N ASP A 12 60.51 -21.41 8.96
CA ASP A 12 59.60 -21.95 9.96
C ASP A 12 58.79 -20.83 10.66
N GLN A 13 59.37 -19.62 10.78
CA GLN A 13 58.63 -18.43 11.21
C GLN A 13 57.70 -17.89 10.12
N GLU A 14 58.10 -17.82 8.86
CA GLU A 14 57.23 -17.40 7.75
C GLU A 14 56.08 -18.39 7.55
N GLN A 15 56.31 -19.69 7.71
CA GLN A 15 55.22 -20.68 7.70
C GLN A 15 54.32 -20.56 8.92
N LYS A 16 54.86 -20.31 10.12
CA LYS A 16 54.05 -20.06 11.33
C LYS A 16 53.28 -18.75 11.23
N GLU A 17 53.86 -17.69 10.66
CA GLU A 17 53.22 -16.41 10.37
C GLU A 17 52.18 -16.55 9.26
N ALA A 18 52.42 -17.36 8.22
CA ALA A 18 51.42 -17.64 7.19
C ALA A 18 50.26 -18.47 7.77
N VAL A 19 50.52 -19.42 8.66
CA VAL A 19 49.49 -20.21 9.35
C VAL A 19 48.74 -19.34 10.37
N LEU A 20 49.43 -18.45 11.09
CA LEU A 20 48.83 -17.47 12.01
C LEU A 20 48.03 -16.42 11.23
N TYR A 21 48.54 -15.87 10.14
CA TYR A 21 47.85 -14.97 9.22
C TYR A 21 46.63 -15.65 8.62
N ASN A 22 46.73 -16.90 8.18
CA ASN A 22 45.58 -17.66 7.68
C ASN A 22 44.58 -18.04 8.79
N LYS A 23 45.02 -18.27 10.03
CA LYS A 23 44.14 -18.44 11.21
C LYS A 23 43.44 -17.13 11.56
N VAL A 24 44.18 -16.03 11.64
CA VAL A 24 43.70 -14.67 11.90
C VAL A 24 42.74 -14.23 10.79
N MET A 25 43.06 -14.48 9.52
CA MET A 25 42.16 -14.28 8.39
C MET A 25 40.96 -15.23 8.41
N LYS A 26 41.07 -16.47 8.92
CA LYS A 26 39.91 -17.33 9.21
C LYS A 26 39.04 -16.78 10.33
N PHE A 27 39.62 -16.15 11.36
CA PHE A 27 38.90 -15.44 12.40
C PHE A 27 38.23 -14.17 11.86
N PHE A 28 38.86 -13.44 10.92
CA PHE A 28 38.29 -12.27 10.24
C PHE A 28 37.32 -12.62 9.09
N ARG A 29 37.36 -13.85 8.54
CA ARG A 29 36.30 -14.40 7.65
C ARG A 29 34.95 -14.54 8.37
N GLY A 30 34.93 -14.44 9.71
CA GLY A 30 33.72 -14.36 10.53
C GLY A 30 33.18 -12.93 10.73
N SER A 31 33.79 -11.89 10.17
CA SER A 31 33.11 -10.57 10.12
C SER A 31 31.96 -10.72 9.14
N PRO A 32 30.69 -10.55 9.53
CA PRO A 32 29.61 -10.71 8.58
C PRO A 32 29.83 -9.71 7.45
N HIS A 33 29.86 -10.20 6.20
CA HIS A 33 30.00 -9.39 4.98
C HIS A 33 28.84 -8.39 4.81
N PHE A 34 27.87 -8.47 5.72
CA PHE A 34 26.68 -7.66 5.81
C PHE A 34 26.35 -7.32 7.27
N VAL A 35 25.55 -6.29 7.47
CA VAL A 35 24.97 -5.92 8.76
C VAL A 35 23.47 -6.13 8.68
N TRP A 36 22.90 -6.76 9.71
CA TRP A 36 21.44 -6.85 9.87
C TRP A 36 20.90 -5.48 10.24
N LYS A 37 19.88 -5.03 9.50
CA LYS A 37 19.18 -3.79 9.78
C LYS A 37 17.68 -4.03 9.69
N THR A 38 16.95 -3.13 10.35
CA THR A 38 15.49 -3.06 10.30
C THR A 38 15.08 -1.77 9.61
N ASP A 39 14.05 -1.84 8.77
CA ASP A 39 13.47 -0.66 8.13
C ASP A 39 12.61 0.15 9.13
N LEU A 40 12.03 1.26 8.68
CA LEU A 40 11.16 2.11 9.52
C LEU A 40 9.89 1.39 10.03
N ARG A 41 9.56 0.23 9.47
CA ARG A 41 8.40 -0.60 9.81
C ARG A 41 8.80 -1.86 10.58
N GLY A 42 10.07 -2.01 10.95
CA GLY A 42 10.58 -3.13 11.73
C GLY A 42 10.90 -4.38 10.92
N ARG A 43 10.93 -4.30 9.59
CA ARG A 43 11.17 -5.43 8.67
C ARG A 43 12.66 -5.60 8.40
N ASN A 44 13.10 -6.85 8.27
CA ASN A 44 14.53 -7.19 8.27
C ASN A 44 15.15 -7.11 6.87
N TYR A 45 16.36 -6.56 6.78
CA TYR A 45 17.18 -6.60 5.57
C TYR A 45 18.68 -6.72 5.88
N ARG A 46 19.45 -7.16 4.90
CA ARG A 46 20.91 -7.25 4.94
C ARG A 46 21.52 -6.10 4.17
N PHE A 47 22.43 -5.38 4.83
CA PHE A 47 23.21 -4.31 4.22
C PHE A 47 24.65 -4.76 4.04
N TYR A 48 25.08 -4.97 2.80
CA TYR A 48 26.43 -5.43 2.48
C TYR A 48 27.43 -4.26 2.47
N LYS A 49 28.70 -4.56 2.77
CA LYS A 49 29.78 -3.56 2.79
C LYS A 49 30.03 -2.89 1.43
N ASP A 50 29.63 -3.53 0.34
CA ASP A 50 29.70 -3.01 -1.04
C ASP A 50 28.49 -2.12 -1.41
N GLY A 51 27.61 -1.82 -0.44
CA GLY A 51 26.43 -1.00 -0.64
C GLY A 51 25.20 -1.75 -1.16
N ARG A 52 25.31 -3.07 -1.42
CA ARG A 52 24.14 -3.87 -1.82
C ARG A 52 23.17 -4.04 -0.64
N VAL A 53 21.89 -4.02 -0.98
CA VAL A 53 20.78 -4.24 -0.04
C VAL A 53 20.03 -5.49 -0.47
N GLU A 54 19.81 -6.41 0.46
CA GLU A 54 19.00 -7.61 0.25
C GLU A 54 17.88 -7.63 1.29
N PHE A 55 16.65 -7.44 0.82
CA PHE A 55 15.46 -7.56 1.65
C PHE A 55 15.18 -9.03 2.00
N LEU A 56 14.60 -9.29 3.16
CA LEU A 56 14.26 -10.64 3.59
C LEU A 56 12.76 -10.73 3.87
N ILE A 57 12.11 -11.66 3.18
CA ILE A 57 10.71 -11.98 3.43
C ILE A 57 10.67 -13.06 4.51
N ASP A 58 10.12 -12.70 5.66
CA ASP A 58 9.82 -13.64 6.74
C ASP A 58 8.32 -13.99 6.77
N ARG A 59 7.90 -14.79 7.75
CA ARG A 59 6.50 -15.21 7.90
C ARG A 59 5.58 -14.09 8.38
N GLU A 60 6.16 -13.00 8.89
CA GLU A 60 5.44 -11.84 9.43
C GLU A 60 5.42 -10.68 8.43
N TYR A 61 5.86 -10.91 7.19
CA TYR A 61 5.90 -9.91 6.14
C TYR A 61 4.54 -9.22 5.97
N GLU A 62 4.58 -7.90 6.04
CA GLU A 62 3.48 -7.02 5.68
C GLU A 62 3.90 -6.10 4.54
N GLU A 63 3.06 -6.05 3.50
CA GLU A 63 3.24 -5.10 2.41
C GLU A 63 2.95 -3.68 2.90
N VAL A 64 3.76 -2.73 2.43
CA VAL A 64 3.66 -1.30 2.78
C VAL A 64 3.85 -0.43 1.54
N PHE A 65 3.36 0.81 1.61
CA PHE A 65 3.75 1.81 0.61
C PHE A 65 5.23 2.15 0.79
N PRO A 66 6.00 2.33 -0.31
CA PRO A 66 7.40 2.69 -0.22
C PRO A 66 7.57 4.08 0.42
N ASP A 67 8.61 4.22 1.25
CA ASP A 67 9.03 5.49 1.82
C ASP A 67 10.22 6.08 1.05
N VAL A 68 10.20 7.41 0.87
CA VAL A 68 11.27 8.17 0.19
C VAL A 68 12.64 7.99 0.85
N SER A 69 12.70 7.70 2.15
CA SER A 69 13.97 7.51 2.88
C SER A 69 14.63 6.14 2.68
N GLU A 70 13.89 5.14 2.17
CA GLU A 70 14.34 3.74 2.10
C GLU A 70 14.20 3.14 0.69
N LEU A 71 14.33 3.96 -0.37
CA LEU A 71 14.07 3.55 -1.75
C LEU A 71 14.91 2.35 -2.23
N ASP A 72 16.17 2.25 -1.81
CA ASP A 72 17.01 1.10 -2.19
C ASP A 72 16.57 -0.20 -1.49
N VAL A 73 16.02 -0.10 -0.27
CA VAL A 73 15.42 -1.23 0.45
C VAL A 73 14.16 -1.69 -0.28
N HIS A 74 13.25 -0.77 -0.64
CA HIS A 74 12.01 -1.10 -1.36
C HIS A 74 12.24 -1.64 -2.77
N ARG A 75 13.31 -1.21 -3.45
CA ARG A 75 13.71 -1.82 -4.73
C ARG A 75 14.17 -3.26 -4.55
N SER A 76 14.97 -3.53 -3.52
CA SER A 76 15.40 -4.87 -3.16
C SER A 76 14.20 -5.75 -2.77
N GLU A 77 13.27 -5.22 -1.98
CA GLU A 77 12.00 -5.85 -1.61
C GLU A 77 11.20 -6.27 -2.84
N ALA A 78 11.01 -5.38 -3.83
CA ALA A 78 10.29 -5.69 -5.06
C ALA A 78 10.95 -6.83 -5.86
N LYS A 79 12.28 -6.85 -5.90
CA LYS A 79 13.02 -7.90 -6.58
C LYS A 79 12.81 -9.27 -5.90
N ILE A 80 12.93 -9.31 -4.58
CA ILE A 80 12.74 -10.54 -3.80
C ILE A 80 11.29 -11.02 -3.91
N LEU A 81 10.29 -10.12 -3.85
CA LEU A 81 8.88 -10.47 -4.08
C LEU A 81 8.67 -11.12 -5.45
N ALA A 82 9.25 -10.56 -6.51
CA ALA A 82 9.16 -11.14 -7.84
C ALA A 82 9.81 -12.53 -7.94
N GLU A 83 10.95 -12.74 -7.27
CA GLU A 83 11.64 -14.04 -7.21
C GLU A 83 10.86 -15.08 -6.40
N HIS A 84 10.11 -14.65 -5.39
CA HIS A 84 9.26 -15.50 -4.54
C HIS A 84 7.85 -15.76 -5.10
N GLY A 85 7.56 -15.32 -6.33
CA GLY A 85 6.28 -15.59 -6.99
C GLY A 85 5.16 -14.60 -6.66
N GLU A 86 5.49 -13.41 -6.13
CA GLU A 86 4.55 -12.31 -5.83
C GLU A 86 4.71 -11.14 -6.82
N PRO A 87 4.41 -11.33 -8.13
CA PRO A 87 4.69 -10.32 -9.14
C PRO A 87 3.80 -9.07 -9.02
N TYR A 88 2.57 -9.19 -8.51
CA TYR A 88 1.66 -8.05 -8.39
C TYR A 88 2.12 -7.07 -7.31
N SER A 89 2.51 -7.59 -6.14
CA SER A 89 3.07 -6.78 -5.05
C SER A 89 4.39 -6.12 -5.47
N ALA A 90 5.25 -6.85 -6.19
CA ALA A 90 6.47 -6.29 -6.77
C ALA A 90 6.19 -5.12 -7.75
N ILE A 91 5.24 -5.30 -8.69
CA ILE A 91 4.86 -4.25 -9.66
C ILE A 91 4.27 -3.03 -8.93
N ARG A 92 3.38 -3.25 -7.96
CA ARG A 92 2.77 -2.18 -7.16
C ARG A 92 3.81 -1.39 -6.37
N LEU A 93 4.76 -2.09 -5.74
CA LEU A 93 5.87 -1.48 -5.02
C LEU A 93 6.77 -0.66 -5.95
N LEU A 94 7.12 -1.18 -7.12
CA LEU A 94 7.93 -0.46 -8.11
C LEU A 94 7.22 0.79 -8.67
N LYS A 95 5.91 0.72 -8.92
CA LYS A 95 5.10 1.91 -9.27
C LYS A 95 5.16 2.97 -8.16
N GLY A 96 5.03 2.55 -6.90
CA GLY A 96 5.17 3.41 -5.73
C GLY A 96 6.59 4.02 -5.59
N VAL A 97 7.64 3.24 -5.84
CA VAL A 97 9.04 3.71 -5.84
C VAL A 97 9.23 4.78 -6.92
N GLY A 98 8.70 4.56 -8.13
CA GLY A 98 8.69 5.55 -9.20
C GLY A 98 7.97 6.84 -8.79
N LEU A 99 6.82 6.73 -8.12
CA LEU A 99 6.12 7.87 -7.53
C LEU A 99 6.97 8.60 -6.48
N CYS A 100 7.68 7.87 -5.62
CA CYS A 100 8.55 8.47 -4.60
C CYS A 100 9.72 9.25 -5.19
N TYR A 101 10.36 8.75 -6.24
CA TYR A 101 11.40 9.50 -6.96
C TYR A 101 10.83 10.79 -7.55
N ARG A 102 9.66 10.74 -8.22
CA ARG A 102 8.98 11.94 -8.73
C ARG A 102 8.59 12.90 -7.60
N PHE A 103 8.16 12.38 -6.46
CA PHE A 103 7.74 13.19 -5.31
C PHE A 103 8.92 13.83 -4.56
N GLN A 104 10.09 13.21 -4.57
CA GLN A 104 11.30 13.74 -3.92
C GLN A 104 12.11 14.66 -4.84
N PHE A 105 12.30 14.27 -6.09
CA PHE A 105 13.25 14.89 -7.02
C PHE A 105 12.58 15.58 -8.22
N GLY A 106 11.25 15.49 -8.35
CA GLY A 106 10.50 16.13 -9.42
C GLY A 106 10.85 15.55 -10.79
N LYS A 107 11.40 16.40 -11.67
CA LYS A 107 11.79 16.01 -13.04
C LYS A 107 13.19 15.40 -13.15
N LEU A 108 13.97 15.43 -12.07
CA LEU A 108 15.29 14.80 -12.07
C LEU A 108 15.12 13.28 -12.08
N VAL A 109 15.99 12.60 -12.83
CA VAL A 109 15.93 11.15 -13.06
C VAL A 109 17.20 10.50 -12.47
N PRO A 110 17.25 10.21 -11.16
CA PRO A 110 18.37 9.49 -10.56
C PRO A 110 18.56 8.11 -11.18
N GLU A 111 19.76 7.55 -11.09
CA GLU A 111 20.08 6.18 -11.54
C GLU A 111 19.13 5.13 -10.90
N GLY A 112 18.80 5.33 -9.61
CA GLY A 112 17.85 4.48 -8.89
C GLY A 112 16.43 4.48 -9.46
N TYR A 113 16.01 5.56 -10.15
CA TYR A 113 14.73 5.62 -10.84
C TYR A 113 14.77 4.84 -12.17
N GLN A 114 15.87 4.96 -12.93
CA GLN A 114 16.02 4.27 -14.21
C GLN A 114 15.98 2.76 -14.01
N THR A 115 16.78 2.27 -13.07
CA THR A 115 16.84 0.86 -12.70
C THR A 115 15.51 0.32 -12.19
N ALA A 116 14.77 1.06 -11.35
CA ALA A 116 13.42 0.67 -10.92
C ALA A 116 12.42 0.62 -12.10
N THR A 117 12.54 1.56 -13.05
CA THR A 117 11.68 1.62 -14.24
C THR A 117 11.99 0.48 -15.21
N GLU A 118 13.25 0.09 -15.36
CA GLU A 118 13.68 -1.07 -16.16
C GLU A 118 13.15 -2.37 -15.58
N GLU A 119 13.26 -2.58 -14.27
CA GLU A 119 12.69 -3.74 -13.59
C GLU A 119 11.17 -3.79 -13.70
N LEU A 120 10.48 -2.65 -13.48
CA LEU A 120 9.04 -2.53 -13.68
C LEU A 120 8.65 -2.91 -15.11
N SER A 121 9.36 -2.37 -16.10
CA SER A 121 9.12 -2.66 -17.52
C SER A 121 9.34 -4.13 -17.85
N ARG A 122 10.36 -4.77 -17.27
CA ARG A 122 10.61 -6.21 -17.40
C ARG A 122 9.45 -7.04 -16.83
N LEU A 123 8.98 -6.72 -15.62
CA LEU A 123 7.86 -7.42 -14.99
C LEU A 123 6.54 -7.20 -15.74
N MET A 124 6.26 -5.97 -16.17
CA MET A 124 5.06 -5.65 -16.97
C MET A 124 5.04 -6.42 -18.29
N LYS A 125 6.19 -6.58 -18.97
CA LYS A 125 6.31 -7.41 -20.19
C LYS A 125 6.06 -8.88 -19.89
N HIS A 126 6.62 -9.41 -18.81
CA HIS A 126 6.40 -10.78 -18.38
C HIS A 126 4.91 -11.04 -18.08
N MET A 127 4.24 -10.09 -17.42
CA MET A 127 2.83 -10.17 -17.03
C MET A 127 1.86 -9.63 -18.09
N ALA A 128 2.31 -9.40 -19.32
CA ALA A 128 1.48 -8.80 -20.38
C ALA A 128 0.22 -9.62 -20.71
N HIS A 129 0.30 -10.94 -20.55
CA HIS A 129 -0.83 -11.87 -20.74
C HIS A 129 -1.93 -11.72 -19.66
N LYS A 130 -1.63 -11.07 -18.52
CA LYS A 130 -2.52 -10.83 -17.38
C LYS A 130 -2.73 -9.34 -17.10
N LYS A 131 -2.75 -8.52 -18.15
CA LYS A 131 -2.83 -7.06 -18.03
C LYS A 131 -3.98 -6.58 -17.13
N SER A 132 -5.18 -7.18 -17.24
CA SER A 132 -6.32 -6.81 -16.40
C SER A 132 -6.04 -7.02 -14.92
N GLU A 133 -5.51 -8.19 -14.54
CA GLU A 133 -5.14 -8.50 -13.16
C GLU A 133 -4.07 -7.55 -12.64
N VAL A 134 -3.06 -7.25 -13.47
CA VAL A 134 -2.02 -6.27 -13.11
C VAL A 134 -2.63 -4.91 -12.84
N ASP A 135 -3.47 -4.40 -13.75
CA ASP A 135 -4.13 -3.11 -13.56
C ASP A 135 -5.07 -3.14 -12.33
N ASP A 136 -5.69 -4.27 -12.04
CA ASP A 136 -6.63 -4.46 -10.92
C ASP A 136 -5.95 -4.61 -9.56
N LEU A 137 -4.74 -5.14 -9.49
CA LEU A 137 -4.05 -5.35 -8.21
C LEU A 137 -3.04 -4.24 -7.92
N THR A 138 -2.56 -3.52 -8.93
CA THR A 138 -1.43 -2.58 -8.77
C THR A 138 -1.80 -1.10 -8.85
N ASP A 139 -3.09 -0.79 -9.05
CA ASP A 139 -3.61 0.57 -9.11
C ASP A 139 -4.71 0.78 -8.06
N PRO A 140 -4.83 1.97 -7.44
CA PRO A 140 -3.81 3.03 -7.35
C PRO A 140 -2.57 2.56 -6.58
N TYR A 141 -1.47 3.29 -6.76
CA TYR A 141 -0.21 3.10 -6.04
C TYR A 141 0.12 4.34 -5.22
N GLY A 142 1.02 4.19 -4.23
CA GLY A 142 1.30 5.26 -3.27
C GLY A 142 2.76 5.38 -2.89
N CYS A 143 3.08 6.51 -2.25
CA CYS A 143 4.40 6.83 -1.73
C CYS A 143 4.28 7.58 -0.39
N ALA A 144 5.05 7.16 0.59
CA ALA A 144 5.17 7.83 1.88
C ALA A 144 6.39 8.78 1.90
N LYS A 145 6.18 9.98 2.46
CA LYS A 145 7.25 10.94 2.76
C LYS A 145 6.92 11.65 4.06
N LYS A 146 7.66 11.31 5.13
CA LYS A 146 7.39 11.83 6.48
C LYS A 146 5.92 11.53 6.87
N ASN A 147 5.11 12.57 7.09
CA ASN A 147 3.70 12.45 7.50
C ASN A 147 2.72 12.48 6.33
N ILE A 148 3.19 12.47 5.07
CA ILE A 148 2.35 12.56 3.88
C ILE A 148 2.37 11.20 3.16
N LEU A 149 1.19 10.69 2.85
CA LEU A 149 0.97 9.58 1.93
C LEU A 149 0.39 10.15 0.64
N LYS A 150 1.15 10.10 -0.45
CA LYS A 150 0.67 10.46 -1.78
C LYS A 150 0.15 9.20 -2.49
N ILE A 151 -1.07 9.27 -3.03
CA ILE A 151 -1.71 8.19 -3.78
C ILE A 151 -2.00 8.71 -5.18
N GLU A 152 -1.68 7.92 -6.20
CA GLU A 152 -1.86 8.29 -7.60
C GLU A 152 -2.44 7.12 -8.41
N SER A 153 -3.25 7.46 -9.41
CA SER A 153 -3.67 6.55 -10.47
C SER A 153 -3.51 7.24 -11.81
N GLU A 154 -2.63 6.69 -12.65
CA GLU A 154 -2.45 7.14 -14.03
C GLU A 154 -3.69 6.85 -14.90
N PRO A 155 -4.30 5.65 -14.88
CA PRO A 155 -5.47 5.35 -15.70
C PRO A 155 -6.66 6.26 -15.39
N PHE A 156 -6.93 6.50 -14.11
CA PHE A 156 -8.05 7.29 -13.62
C PHE A 156 -7.72 8.77 -13.42
N ARG A 157 -6.48 9.19 -13.68
CA ARG A 157 -5.99 10.57 -13.66
C ARG A 157 -6.37 11.31 -12.38
N PHE A 158 -6.02 10.72 -11.24
CA PHE A 158 -6.15 11.42 -9.97
C PHE A 158 -4.87 11.30 -9.13
N SER A 159 -4.64 12.33 -8.32
CA SER A 159 -3.61 12.37 -7.29
C SER A 159 -4.21 12.90 -6.01
N LEU A 160 -3.83 12.32 -4.88
CA LEU A 160 -4.28 12.67 -3.55
C LEU A 160 -3.10 12.72 -2.59
N GLU A 161 -3.10 13.69 -1.69
CA GLU A 161 -2.23 13.66 -0.51
C GLU A 161 -3.08 13.44 0.75
N ALA A 162 -2.75 12.40 1.50
CA ALA A 162 -3.33 12.06 2.79
C ALA A 162 -2.23 12.05 3.88
N THR A 163 -2.62 11.86 5.13
CA THR A 163 -1.68 11.59 6.22
C THR A 163 -1.10 10.17 6.11
N ASN A 164 0.08 9.92 6.68
CA ASN A 164 0.72 8.58 6.63
C ASN A 164 0.26 7.64 7.78
N ASP A 165 -0.85 7.96 8.45
CA ASP A 165 -1.42 7.17 9.55
C ASP A 165 -2.55 6.23 9.11
N TRP A 166 -2.87 6.21 7.82
CA TRP A 166 -3.84 5.30 7.24
C TRP A 166 -3.25 3.90 7.07
N LYS A 167 -3.98 2.90 7.57
CA LYS A 167 -3.72 1.49 7.24
C LYS A 167 -4.45 1.14 5.94
N HIS A 168 -3.83 0.33 5.09
CA HIS A 168 -4.38 -0.09 3.81
C HIS A 168 -4.28 -1.61 3.67
N TYR A 169 -5.36 -2.23 3.19
CA TYR A 169 -5.31 -3.63 2.75
C TYR A 169 -5.02 -3.63 1.26
N PHE A 170 -3.85 -4.15 0.91
CA PHE A 170 -3.45 -4.31 -0.47
C PHE A 170 -4.33 -5.39 -1.13
N PRO A 171 -4.82 -5.17 -2.36
CA PRO A 171 -5.67 -6.14 -3.02
C PRO A 171 -4.89 -7.40 -3.39
N GLU A 172 -5.53 -8.54 -3.17
CA GLU A 172 -5.08 -9.91 -3.48
C GLU A 172 -6.06 -10.56 -4.48
N LEU A 173 -5.65 -11.67 -5.11
CA LEU A 173 -6.46 -12.37 -6.13
C LEU A 173 -7.74 -12.97 -5.54
N GLU A 174 -7.67 -13.40 -4.27
CA GLU A 174 -8.75 -14.06 -3.54
C GLU A 174 -9.80 -13.06 -3.04
N THR A 175 -9.41 -11.81 -2.85
CA THR A 175 -10.28 -10.71 -2.39
C THR A 175 -10.29 -9.57 -3.40
N PRO A 176 -10.81 -9.77 -4.61
CA PRO A 176 -10.82 -8.72 -5.61
C PRO A 176 -11.81 -7.64 -5.15
N GLU A 177 -11.30 -6.54 -4.61
CA GLU A 177 -12.04 -5.28 -4.47
C GLU A 177 -12.23 -4.63 -5.86
N SER A 178 -12.53 -5.44 -6.88
CA SER A 178 -12.71 -5.05 -8.28
C SER A 178 -13.62 -6.04 -9.00
N GLY A 179 -14.19 -5.60 -10.12
CA GLY A 179 -15.02 -6.45 -10.94
C GLY A 179 -15.22 -5.88 -12.34
N ASN A 180 -15.51 -6.77 -13.28
CA ASN A 180 -15.87 -6.43 -14.64
C ASN A 180 -17.34 -6.79 -14.87
N GLU A 181 -18.16 -5.78 -15.14
CA GLU A 181 -19.54 -5.93 -15.57
C GLU A 181 -19.63 -5.43 -17.02
N GLY A 182 -20.51 -6.02 -17.83
CA GLY A 182 -20.48 -5.84 -19.29
C GLY A 182 -20.49 -4.38 -19.79
N ASP A 183 -20.97 -3.44 -18.98
CA ASP A 183 -21.01 -2.01 -19.24
C ASP A 183 -19.94 -1.19 -18.51
N HIS A 184 -19.26 -1.75 -17.49
CA HIS A 184 -18.23 -1.04 -16.73
C HIS A 184 -17.30 -1.95 -15.92
N ILE A 185 -16.05 -1.51 -15.79
CA ILE A 185 -15.07 -2.06 -14.84
C ILE A 185 -15.13 -1.20 -13.59
N TRP A 186 -15.06 -1.80 -12.40
CA TRP A 186 -15.00 -1.08 -11.13
C TRP A 186 -13.90 -1.61 -10.23
N LYS A 187 -13.33 -0.73 -9.41
CA LYS A 187 -12.31 -1.04 -8.39
C LYS A 187 -12.54 -0.20 -7.14
N ILE A 188 -12.19 -0.71 -5.98
CA ILE A 188 -12.26 -0.01 -4.71
C ILE A 188 -10.95 -0.20 -3.95
N ARG A 189 -10.50 0.86 -3.27
CA ARG A 189 -9.45 0.79 -2.26
C ARG A 189 -9.92 1.42 -0.98
N ARG A 190 -9.59 0.78 0.13
CA ARG A 190 -9.96 1.23 1.47
C ARG A 190 -8.75 1.48 2.32
N PHE A 191 -8.83 2.59 3.01
CA PHE A 191 -7.88 3.05 3.99
C PHE A 191 -8.66 3.19 5.29
N TYR A 192 -8.05 2.85 6.42
CA TYR A 192 -8.73 3.00 7.70
C TYR A 192 -7.81 3.55 8.80
N GLN A 193 -8.42 4.30 9.70
CA GLN A 193 -7.85 4.67 10.99
C GLN A 193 -8.64 3.97 12.08
N THR A 194 -7.95 3.19 12.91
CA THR A 194 -8.57 2.55 14.07
C THR A 194 -8.83 3.60 15.15
N LEU A 195 -10.07 3.66 15.62
CA LEU A 195 -10.44 4.44 16.78
C LEU A 195 -10.05 3.67 18.05
N PRO A 196 -9.63 4.36 19.12
CA PRO A 196 -9.43 3.71 20.41
C PRO A 196 -10.78 3.19 20.92
N THR A 197 -11.07 1.92 20.69
CA THR A 197 -12.28 1.26 21.18
C THR A 197 -12.10 0.84 22.64
N GLU A 198 -13.17 0.89 23.43
CA GLU A 198 -13.22 0.43 24.85
C GLU A 198 -12.97 -1.07 25.06
N GLN A 199 -12.72 -1.85 23.99
CA GLN A 199 -12.37 -3.26 24.06
C GLN A 199 -11.13 -3.52 23.22
N GLU A 200 -10.01 -3.73 23.89
CA GLU A 200 -8.76 -4.20 23.29
C GLU A 200 -8.95 -5.62 22.72
N LYS A 201 -9.54 -5.72 21.53
CA LYS A 201 -9.30 -6.91 20.71
C LYS A 201 -7.82 -6.95 20.32
N GLY A 202 -7.21 -8.12 20.39
CA GLY A 202 -5.83 -8.34 19.97
C GLY A 202 -5.62 -7.96 18.50
N GLU A 203 -4.39 -7.55 18.15
CA GLU A 203 -4.06 -7.08 16.80
C GLU A 203 -4.30 -8.15 15.72
N TRP A 204 -4.03 -9.41 16.04
CA TRP A 204 -4.26 -10.56 15.16
C TRP A 204 -5.74 -10.76 14.82
N GLU A 205 -6.62 -10.73 15.83
CA GLU A 205 -8.06 -10.83 15.61
C GLU A 205 -8.55 -9.67 14.75
N LYS A 206 -8.07 -8.44 15.01
CA LYS A 206 -8.43 -7.27 14.20
C LYS A 206 -8.00 -7.41 12.73
N LYS A 207 -6.88 -8.06 12.45
CA LYS A 207 -6.34 -8.29 11.09
C LYS A 207 -7.09 -9.40 10.36
N TYR A 208 -7.24 -10.56 10.99
CA TYR A 208 -7.95 -11.72 10.44
C TYR A 208 -9.42 -11.41 10.14
N GLU A 209 -10.09 -10.81 11.11
CA GLU A 209 -11.50 -10.47 11.04
C GLU A 209 -11.71 -9.38 9.94
N SER A 210 -10.69 -8.56 9.65
CA SER A 210 -10.74 -7.56 8.56
C SER A 210 -10.52 -8.13 7.16
N GLN A 211 -9.78 -9.23 7.02
CA GLN A 211 -9.63 -9.94 5.75
C GLN A 211 -10.88 -10.77 5.42
N SER A 212 -11.54 -11.33 6.44
CA SER A 212 -12.75 -12.14 6.29
C SER A 212 -14.03 -11.35 5.98
N GLU A 213 -14.01 -10.04 6.21
CA GLU A 213 -15.20 -9.20 6.12
C GLU A 213 -15.49 -8.76 4.68
N LYS A 214 -16.69 -9.10 4.21
CA LYS A 214 -17.17 -8.72 2.87
C LYS A 214 -17.23 -7.19 2.71
N PHE A 215 -17.29 -6.78 1.44
CA PHE A 215 -17.40 -5.43 0.88
C PHE A 215 -18.25 -4.39 1.64
N LEU A 216 -19.12 -4.74 2.60
CA LEU A 216 -20.04 -3.81 3.27
C LEU A 216 -19.96 -3.76 4.79
N TYR A 217 -18.98 -4.41 5.41
CA TYR A 217 -18.89 -4.39 6.86
C TYR A 217 -18.19 -3.11 7.36
N TYR A 218 -18.97 -2.06 7.61
CA TYR A 218 -18.49 -0.86 8.28
C TYR A 218 -18.31 -1.16 9.78
N ARG A 219 -17.06 -1.30 10.24
CA ARG A 219 -16.82 -1.51 11.66
C ARG A 219 -16.89 -0.20 12.43
N PRO A 220 -17.66 -0.13 13.53
CA PRO A 220 -17.88 1.10 14.28
C PRO A 220 -16.69 1.57 15.10
N ASP A 221 -15.56 0.87 15.03
CA ASP A 221 -14.28 1.20 15.64
C ASP A 221 -13.29 1.82 14.65
N ARG A 222 -13.73 2.21 13.45
CA ARG A 222 -12.85 2.74 12.40
C ARG A 222 -13.43 3.96 11.72
N ILE A 223 -12.56 4.87 11.31
CA ILE A 223 -12.83 5.82 10.23
C ILE A 223 -12.32 5.17 8.96
N LEU A 224 -13.17 5.14 7.93
CA LEU A 224 -12.92 4.51 6.64
C LEU A 224 -12.81 5.59 5.58
N PHE A 225 -11.72 5.58 4.84
CA PHE A 225 -11.52 6.36 3.64
C PHE A 225 -11.54 5.43 2.43
N THR A 226 -12.42 5.68 1.47
CA THR A 226 -12.65 4.80 0.32
C THR A 226 -12.46 5.58 -0.98
N ILE A 227 -11.67 4.99 -1.88
CA ILE A 227 -11.52 5.41 -3.27
C ILE A 227 -12.22 4.37 -4.13
N GLY A 228 -13.22 4.77 -4.90
CA GLY A 228 -13.85 3.93 -5.91
C GLY A 228 -13.50 4.43 -7.31
N LEU A 229 -13.20 3.52 -8.23
CA LEU A 229 -12.79 3.82 -9.59
C LEU A 229 -13.69 3.05 -10.55
N THR A 230 -14.18 3.68 -11.61
CA THR A 230 -14.92 2.99 -12.67
C THR A 230 -14.48 3.41 -14.06
N TYR A 231 -14.38 2.44 -14.97
CA TYR A 231 -14.13 2.68 -16.39
C TYR A 231 -15.33 2.18 -17.21
N HIS A 232 -15.89 3.06 -18.03
CA HIS A 232 -17.08 2.82 -18.84
C HIS A 232 -16.71 2.73 -20.33
N PRO A 233 -16.45 1.55 -20.89
CA PRO A 233 -16.02 1.40 -22.28
C PRO A 233 -17.10 1.77 -23.31
N VAL A 234 -18.38 1.61 -22.94
CA VAL A 234 -19.54 1.98 -23.77
C VAL A 234 -20.09 3.32 -23.27
N ALA A 235 -20.80 4.06 -24.14
CA ALA A 235 -21.44 5.34 -23.80
C ALA A 235 -22.13 5.24 -22.43
N ALA A 236 -21.61 5.97 -21.45
CA ALA A 236 -21.99 5.80 -20.06
C ALA A 236 -23.48 6.14 -19.88
N VAL A 237 -24.26 5.17 -19.42
CA VAL A 237 -25.64 5.38 -18.92
C VAL A 237 -25.64 6.37 -17.76
N TYR A 238 -24.51 6.47 -17.06
CA TYR A 238 -24.28 7.39 -15.97
C TYR A 238 -23.82 8.76 -16.47
N THR A 239 -24.33 9.77 -15.79
CA THR A 239 -24.00 11.19 -15.87
C THR A 239 -23.48 11.62 -14.51
N SER A 240 -22.86 12.81 -14.43
CA SER A 240 -22.42 13.38 -13.15
C SER A 240 -23.54 13.52 -12.12
N LYS A 241 -24.81 13.56 -12.55
CA LYS A 241 -25.98 13.68 -11.66
C LYS A 241 -26.42 12.36 -11.03
N ASN A 242 -26.23 11.22 -11.70
CA ASN A 242 -26.72 9.91 -11.25
C ASN A 242 -25.61 8.89 -11.03
N TYR A 243 -24.33 9.23 -11.23
CA TYR A 243 -23.20 8.34 -11.01
C TYR A 243 -23.14 7.74 -9.59
N PHE A 244 -23.67 8.45 -8.57
CA PHE A 244 -23.80 7.90 -7.22
C PHE A 244 -24.63 6.61 -7.15
N GLN A 245 -25.57 6.41 -8.07
CA GLN A 245 -26.46 5.24 -8.10
C GLN A 245 -25.69 3.94 -8.39
N LEU A 246 -24.63 4.02 -9.21
CA LEU A 246 -23.74 2.89 -9.44
C LEU A 246 -23.14 2.45 -8.11
N TRP A 247 -22.60 3.39 -7.34
CA TRP A 247 -21.96 3.09 -6.06
C TRP A 247 -22.94 2.66 -4.98
N ASP A 248 -24.17 3.17 -5.02
CA ASP A 248 -25.25 2.67 -4.17
C ASP A 248 -25.53 1.20 -4.46
N LEU A 249 -25.65 0.82 -5.74
CA LEU A 249 -25.83 -0.57 -6.16
C LEU A 249 -24.69 -1.46 -5.68
N LYS A 250 -23.43 -1.04 -5.91
CA LYS A 250 -22.25 -1.81 -5.42
C LYS A 250 -22.28 -1.98 -3.92
N ARG A 251 -22.70 -0.94 -3.21
CA ARG A 251 -22.84 -0.98 -1.75
C ARG A 251 -24.13 -1.66 -1.26
N GLY A 252 -24.92 -2.26 -2.16
CA GLY A 252 -26.16 -2.93 -1.79
C GLY A 252 -27.22 -1.99 -1.21
N ILE A 253 -27.09 -0.67 -1.44
CA ILE A 253 -28.06 0.33 -1.02
C ILE A 253 -29.27 0.22 -1.95
N ASN A 254 -30.26 -0.54 -1.49
CA ASN A 254 -31.54 -0.77 -2.14
C ASN A 254 -32.69 -0.29 -1.23
N PRO A 255 -33.95 -0.21 -1.73
CA PRO A 255 -35.08 0.29 -0.95
C PRO A 255 -35.31 -0.42 0.39
N ARG A 256 -34.93 -1.71 0.50
CA ARG A 256 -35.00 -2.47 1.76
C ARG A 256 -33.94 -1.98 2.75
N THR A 257 -32.68 -1.96 2.34
CA THR A 257 -31.57 -1.51 3.20
C THR A 257 -31.71 -0.05 3.63
N ILE A 258 -32.27 0.82 2.76
CA ILE A 258 -32.56 2.23 3.10
C ILE A 258 -33.54 2.31 4.27
N ARG A 259 -34.59 1.48 4.28
CA ARG A 259 -35.55 1.42 5.39
C ARG A 259 -34.94 0.81 6.65
N GLU A 260 -34.19 -0.28 6.51
CA GLU A 260 -33.57 -0.99 7.65
C GLU A 260 -32.51 -0.14 8.37
N THR A 261 -31.76 0.67 7.62
CA THR A 261 -30.65 1.48 8.14
C THR A 261 -31.01 2.96 8.34
N ASN A 262 -32.27 3.36 8.09
CA ASN A 262 -32.68 4.77 8.05
C ASN A 262 -31.76 5.65 7.18
N PHE A 263 -31.31 5.14 6.03
CA PHE A 263 -30.36 5.84 5.17
C PHE A 263 -30.96 7.16 4.64
N ARG A 264 -30.26 8.26 4.86
CA ARG A 264 -30.64 9.60 4.40
C ARG A 264 -29.44 10.27 3.74
N ARG A 265 -29.60 10.68 2.49
CA ARG A 265 -28.60 11.45 1.74
C ARG A 265 -29.09 12.87 1.51
N LYS A 266 -28.21 13.84 1.76
CA LYS A 266 -28.42 15.25 1.43
C LYS A 266 -27.25 15.72 0.55
N LYS A 267 -27.55 16.44 -0.52
CA LYS A 267 -26.53 17.10 -1.33
C LYS A 267 -26.10 18.40 -0.66
N GLU A 268 -24.80 18.61 -0.51
CA GLU A 268 -24.19 19.83 0.03
C GLU A 268 -23.13 20.30 -0.98
N ASP A 269 -23.46 21.35 -1.72
CA ASP A 269 -22.70 21.89 -2.86
C ASP A 269 -22.34 20.84 -3.92
N ASP A 270 -21.06 20.48 -4.01
CA ASP A 270 -20.51 19.48 -4.94
C ASP A 270 -20.30 18.10 -4.29
N SER A 271 -20.76 17.92 -3.06
CA SER A 271 -20.62 16.71 -2.26
C SER A 271 -21.97 16.20 -1.73
N TYR A 272 -21.96 15.02 -1.13
CA TYR A 272 -23.11 14.41 -0.48
C TYR A 272 -22.76 14.04 0.95
N VAL A 273 -23.71 14.29 1.85
CA VAL A 273 -23.67 13.87 3.24
C VAL A 273 -24.77 12.84 3.45
N SER A 274 -24.35 11.62 3.71
CA SER A 274 -25.19 10.46 3.97
C SER A 274 -25.14 10.11 5.46
N ARG A 275 -26.29 9.82 6.07
CA ARG A 275 -26.41 9.31 7.45
C ARG A 275 -27.18 8.00 7.46
N PHE A 276 -26.75 7.05 8.26
CA PHE A 276 -27.41 5.75 8.40
C PHE A 276 -27.04 5.11 9.73
N ASP A 277 -27.81 4.10 10.11
CA ASP A 277 -27.66 3.37 11.36
C ASP A 277 -27.21 1.93 11.08
N THR A 278 -26.25 1.45 11.87
CA THR A 278 -25.85 0.04 11.89
C THR A 278 -25.96 -0.52 13.29
N TYR A 279 -26.06 -1.85 13.42
CA TYR A 279 -26.09 -2.52 14.72
C TYR A 279 -24.81 -3.32 14.92
N ARG A 280 -24.19 -3.16 16.09
CA ARG A 280 -23.07 -3.99 16.52
C ARG A 280 -23.53 -5.43 16.79
N LYS A 281 -22.57 -6.36 16.87
CA LYS A 281 -22.85 -7.77 17.25
C LYS A 281 -23.54 -7.88 18.62
N ASP A 282 -23.35 -6.91 19.51
CA ASP A 282 -24.01 -6.80 20.83
C ASP A 282 -25.42 -6.17 20.78
N GLY A 283 -25.93 -5.85 19.59
CA GLY A 283 -27.23 -5.22 19.37
C GLY A 283 -27.26 -3.70 19.56
N ARG A 284 -26.15 -3.05 19.94
CA ARG A 284 -26.11 -1.60 20.12
C ARG A 284 -26.15 -0.87 18.77
N LYS A 285 -27.03 0.12 18.69
CA LYS A 285 -27.15 1.02 17.54
C LYS A 285 -25.95 1.96 17.46
N VAL A 286 -25.40 2.12 16.27
CA VAL A 286 -24.35 3.09 15.94
C VAL A 286 -24.81 3.90 14.74
N SER A 287 -24.91 5.21 14.90
CA SER A 287 -25.18 6.13 13.81
C SER A 287 -23.88 6.51 13.11
N TRP A 288 -23.92 6.50 11.79
CA TRP A 288 -22.80 6.76 10.89
C TRP A 288 -23.04 8.01 10.08
N ILE A 289 -21.94 8.69 9.78
CA ILE A 289 -21.88 9.73 8.76
C ILE A 289 -20.93 9.30 7.65
N LEU A 290 -21.31 9.59 6.42
CA LEU A 290 -20.59 9.28 5.20
C LEU A 290 -20.57 10.55 4.34
N LEU A 291 -19.38 11.09 4.11
CA LEU A 291 -19.13 12.25 3.25
C LEU A 291 -18.61 11.74 1.90
N GLU A 292 -19.22 12.16 0.81
CA GLU A 292 -19.00 11.56 -0.51
C GLU A 292 -18.89 12.61 -1.60
N LYS A 293 -18.01 12.35 -2.56
CA LYS A 293 -17.85 13.17 -3.76
C LYS A 293 -17.67 12.25 -4.94
N TYR A 294 -18.27 12.65 -6.05
CA TYR A 294 -18.40 11.85 -7.25
C TYR A 294 -17.92 12.66 -8.44
N TYR A 295 -16.99 12.09 -9.20
CA TYR A 295 -16.49 12.64 -10.45
C TYR A 295 -16.80 11.63 -11.54
N LEU A 296 -17.34 12.11 -12.66
CA LEU A 296 -17.50 11.32 -13.87
C LEU A 296 -17.14 12.22 -15.05
N ARG A 297 -16.04 11.90 -15.71
CA ARG A 297 -15.51 12.63 -16.86
C ARG A 297 -15.18 11.65 -17.98
N GLU A 298 -15.70 11.90 -19.17
CA GLU A 298 -15.59 10.98 -20.31
C GLU A 298 -16.08 9.59 -19.89
N ASN A 299 -15.18 8.61 -19.85
CA ASN A 299 -15.44 7.22 -19.53
C ASN A 299 -14.90 6.83 -18.14
N ARG A 300 -14.47 7.80 -17.32
CA ARG A 300 -13.77 7.56 -16.06
C ARG A 300 -14.56 8.15 -14.90
N GLY A 301 -14.90 7.28 -13.96
CA GLY A 301 -15.58 7.62 -12.73
C GLY A 301 -14.66 7.47 -11.52
N LEU A 302 -14.79 8.40 -10.58
CA LEU A 302 -14.10 8.39 -9.29
C LEU A 302 -15.12 8.70 -8.19
N LEU A 303 -15.21 7.80 -7.22
CA LEU A 303 -15.84 8.00 -5.92
C LEU A 303 -14.75 8.29 -4.90
N PHE A 304 -14.96 9.36 -4.14
CA PHE A 304 -14.15 9.70 -3.01
C PHE A 304 -15.04 9.79 -1.78
N SER A 305 -14.78 9.01 -0.73
CA SER A 305 -15.64 9.05 0.47
C SER A 305 -14.93 8.80 1.78
N VAL A 306 -15.36 9.47 2.84
CA VAL A 306 -14.94 9.23 4.22
C VAL A 306 -16.16 8.89 5.07
N ALA A 307 -16.10 7.77 5.78
CA ALA A 307 -17.16 7.27 6.65
C ALA A 307 -16.65 7.05 8.06
N GLY A 308 -17.50 7.28 9.06
CA GLY A 308 -17.18 6.96 10.45
C GLY A 308 -18.39 7.10 11.37
N PRO A 309 -18.27 6.69 12.63
CA PRO A 309 -19.30 6.91 13.64
C PRO A 309 -19.59 8.41 13.78
N GLU A 310 -20.87 8.78 13.86
CA GLU A 310 -21.29 10.19 13.94
C GLU A 310 -20.75 10.90 15.19
N LYS A 311 -20.41 10.15 16.24
CA LYS A 311 -19.69 10.67 17.43
C LYS A 311 -18.33 11.31 17.10
N GLN A 312 -17.73 10.96 15.96
CA GLN A 312 -16.44 11.47 15.49
C GLN A 312 -16.60 12.50 14.34
N ILE A 313 -17.78 13.11 14.20
CA ILE A 313 -18.11 13.99 13.07
C ILE A 313 -17.09 15.12 12.84
N ASP A 314 -16.56 15.74 13.89
CA ASP A 314 -15.61 16.85 13.76
C ASP A 314 -14.28 16.36 13.16
N ARG A 315 -13.77 15.22 13.63
CA ARG A 315 -12.59 14.57 13.06
C ARG A 315 -12.83 14.13 11.62
N ILE A 316 -13.99 13.56 11.33
CA ILE A 316 -14.36 13.14 9.97
C ILE A 316 -14.42 14.34 9.02
N ARG A 317 -15.00 15.47 9.45
CA ARG A 317 -15.04 16.72 8.66
C ARG A 317 -13.66 17.32 8.44
N GLN A 318 -12.79 17.27 9.45
CA GLN A 318 -11.40 17.71 9.32
C GLN A 318 -10.65 16.87 8.27
N ILE A 319 -10.74 15.54 8.37
CA ILE A 319 -10.15 14.61 7.39
C ILE A 319 -10.71 14.91 5.99
N TRP A 320 -12.02 15.02 5.86
CA TRP A 320 -12.70 15.32 4.60
C TRP A 320 -12.22 16.62 3.97
N SER A 321 -12.08 17.68 4.76
CA SER A 321 -11.58 18.98 4.31
C SER A 321 -10.14 18.89 3.81
N GLN A 322 -9.26 18.24 4.58
CA GLN A 322 -7.85 18.05 4.22
C GLN A 322 -7.71 17.27 2.90
N LEU A 323 -8.43 16.16 2.78
CA LEU A 323 -8.39 15.31 1.60
C LEU A 323 -8.92 16.04 0.36
N ASN A 324 -10.06 16.76 0.47
CA ASN A 324 -10.61 17.50 -0.66
C ASN A 324 -9.71 18.65 -1.14
N GLN A 325 -9.01 19.32 -0.23
CA GLN A 325 -8.05 20.38 -0.61
C GLN A 325 -6.85 19.83 -1.40
N LYS A 326 -6.53 18.54 -1.20
CA LYS A 326 -5.37 17.87 -1.77
C LYS A 326 -5.72 16.87 -2.88
N LEU A 327 -6.99 16.78 -3.26
CA LEU A 327 -7.46 15.94 -4.34
C LEU A 327 -7.37 16.69 -5.67
N ILE A 328 -6.64 16.11 -6.62
CA ILE A 328 -6.52 16.59 -8.00
C ILE A 328 -7.12 15.51 -8.90
N VAL A 329 -8.03 15.91 -9.78
CA VAL A 329 -8.68 15.04 -10.78
C VAL A 329 -8.59 15.74 -12.14
N GLU A 330 -7.99 15.09 -13.14
CA GLU A 330 -7.73 15.68 -14.47
C GLU A 330 -8.66 15.17 -15.57
#